data_AF-A0A846HJ45-F1
#
_entry.id   AF-A0A846HJ45-F1
#
_cell.length_a   1.000
_cell.length_b   1.000
_cell.length_c   1.000
_cell.angle_alpha   90.00
_cell.angle_beta   90.00
_cell.angle_gamma   90.00
#
_symmetry.space_group_name_H-M   'P 1'
#
loop_
_entity.id
_entity.type
_entity.pdbx_description
1 polymer ?
#
loop_
_entity_poly.entity_id
_entity_poly.type
_entity_poly.pdbx_seq_one_letter_code
_entity_poly.pdbx_strand_id
1 'polypeptide(L)'
;MHREQLAKWLLGAAALSTIIIPIAVDAVLLANAHMNNPAWLPHAKLHCAMSFFAGASLGLAALAILLVRPVSDRFSMGLAAFLGSAFWIGLIAAGFLPGTSYGFLNDPVFGSIREPELGGITIYPNVALGVITIAIAIVGYSLTSQAKSIDQSK
;
A
#
# COMPACT_ATOMS: atom_id res chain seq x y z
N MET A 1 -12.92 -3.79 23.38
CA MET A 1 -13.97 -3.76 22.34
C MET A 1 -13.82 -2.62 21.31
N HIS A 2 -14.27 -1.37 21.53
CA HIS A 2 -14.25 -0.34 20.46
C HIS A 2 -12.86 -0.07 19.86
N ARG A 3 -11.80 -0.03 20.69
CA ARG A 3 -10.41 0.19 20.24
C ARG A 3 -9.81 -0.97 19.45
N GLU A 4 -10.01 -2.21 19.92
CA GLU A 4 -9.49 -3.40 19.24
C GLU A 4 -10.16 -3.60 17.88
N GLN A 5 -11.45 -3.29 17.81
CA GLN A 5 -12.19 -3.32 16.57
C GLN A 5 -11.67 -2.22 15.62
N LEU A 6 -11.46 -1.00 16.11
CA LEU A 6 -10.82 0.05 15.31
C LEU A 6 -9.42 -0.34 14.82
N ALA A 7 -8.60 -0.96 15.67
CA ALA A 7 -7.28 -1.48 15.27
C ALA A 7 -7.39 -2.49 14.12
N LYS A 8 -8.30 -3.46 14.23
CA LYS A 8 -8.59 -4.43 13.16
C LYS A 8 -9.08 -3.76 11.88
N TRP A 9 -9.97 -2.78 11.98
CA TRP A 9 -10.46 -2.04 10.81
C TRP A 9 -9.36 -1.29 10.09
N LEU A 10 -8.48 -0.59 10.82
CA LEU A 10 -7.37 0.15 10.22
C LEU A 10 -6.34 -0.79 9.57
N LEU A 11 -5.96 -1.88 10.26
CA LEU A 11 -5.05 -2.88 9.68
C LEU A 11 -5.69 -3.58 8.47
N GLY A 12 -7.00 -3.86 8.53
CA GLY A 12 -7.77 -4.41 7.41
C GLY A 12 -7.84 -3.44 6.23
N ALA A 13 -8.05 -2.15 6.48
CA ALA A 13 -8.05 -1.12 5.45
C ALA A 13 -6.70 -1.02 4.75
N ALA A 14 -5.59 -1.05 5.51
CA ALA A 14 -4.25 -1.08 4.92
C ALA A 14 -4.05 -2.33 4.04
N ALA A 15 -4.40 -3.51 4.55
CA ALA A 15 -4.30 -4.75 3.79
C ALA A 15 -5.16 -4.74 2.50
N LEU A 16 -6.41 -4.27 2.58
CA LEU A 16 -7.29 -4.13 1.42
C LEU A 16 -6.77 -3.13 0.40
N SER A 17 -6.22 -1.99 0.85
CA SER A 17 -5.62 -1.01 -0.05
C SER A 17 -4.46 -1.62 -0.85
N THR A 18 -3.65 -2.47 -0.21
CA THR A 18 -2.50 -3.17 -0.82
C THR A 18 -2.92 -4.23 -1.85
N ILE A 19 -4.10 -4.82 -1.70
CA ILE A 19 -4.68 -5.75 -2.68
C ILE A 19 -5.28 -4.97 -3.85
N ILE A 20 -6.14 -4.00 -3.54
CA ILE A 20 -7.09 -3.45 -4.51
C ILE A 20 -6.43 -2.38 -5.36
N ILE A 21 -5.69 -1.46 -4.75
CA ILE A 21 -5.30 -0.23 -5.42
C ILE A 21 -4.33 -0.46 -6.58
N PRO A 22 -3.25 -1.25 -6.44
CA PRO A 22 -2.33 -1.47 -7.57
C PRO A 22 -3.05 -2.06 -8.79
N ILE A 23 -3.96 -3.01 -8.57
CA ILE A 23 -4.73 -3.63 -9.65
C ILE A 23 -5.73 -2.63 -10.24
N ALA A 24 -6.55 -1.98 -9.39
CA ALA A 24 -7.59 -1.07 -9.85
C ALA A 24 -7.00 0.15 -10.57
N VAL A 25 -5.89 0.68 -10.11
CA VAL A 25 -5.25 1.84 -10.72
C VAL A 25 -4.50 1.43 -11.98
N ASP A 26 -3.55 0.50 -11.89
CA ASP A 26 -2.61 0.28 -13.00
C ASP A 26 -3.18 -0.64 -14.08
N ALA A 27 -4.02 -1.62 -13.71
CA ALA A 27 -4.62 -2.55 -14.68
C ALA A 27 -5.94 -2.03 -15.27
N VAL A 28 -6.63 -1.10 -14.60
CA VAL A 28 -7.96 -0.62 -15.02
C VAL A 28 -7.97 0.88 -15.31
N LEU A 29 -7.80 1.73 -14.30
CA LEU A 29 -7.97 3.19 -14.47
C LEU A 29 -6.89 3.82 -15.37
N LEU A 30 -5.65 3.37 -15.21
CA LEU A 30 -4.45 3.84 -15.92
C LEU A 30 -3.88 2.72 -16.80
N ALA A 31 -4.74 1.82 -17.29
CA ALA A 31 -4.32 0.70 -18.13
C ALA A 31 -3.50 1.15 -19.35
N ASN A 32 -3.87 2.27 -19.98
CA ASN A 32 -3.16 2.83 -21.13
C ASN A 32 -1.78 3.41 -20.79
N ALA A 33 -1.54 3.75 -19.52
CA ALA A 33 -0.22 4.14 -19.03
C ALA A 33 0.65 2.93 -18.66
N HIS A 34 0.02 1.77 -18.40
CA HIS A 34 0.69 0.54 -17.95
C HIS A 34 0.43 -0.65 -18.90
N MET A 35 -0.49 -1.55 -18.56
CA MET A 35 -0.66 -2.86 -19.21
C MET A 35 -0.98 -2.76 -20.71
N ASN A 36 -1.75 -1.75 -21.11
CA ASN A 36 -2.13 -1.50 -22.49
C ASN A 36 -1.15 -0.57 -23.21
N ASN A 37 -0.15 -0.01 -22.54
CA ASN A 37 0.83 0.89 -23.16
C ASN A 37 1.66 0.11 -24.22
N PRO A 38 1.56 0.42 -25.52
CA PRO A 38 2.31 -0.28 -26.56
C PRO A 38 3.81 0.07 -26.56
N ALA A 39 4.21 1.18 -25.93
CA ALA A 39 5.63 1.55 -25.82
C ALA A 39 6.37 0.76 -24.73
N TRP A 40 5.64 0.16 -23.77
CA TRP A 40 6.25 -0.71 -22.76
C TRP A 40 6.65 -2.05 -23.37
N LEU A 41 7.93 -2.39 -23.20
CA LEU A 41 8.42 -3.73 -23.54
C LEU A 41 7.59 -4.80 -22.79
N PRO A 42 7.35 -5.99 -23.40
CA PRO A 42 6.63 -7.06 -22.74
C PRO A 42 7.17 -7.41 -21.34
N HIS A 43 8.48 -7.27 -21.13
CA HIS A 43 9.10 -7.50 -19.82
C HIS A 43 8.72 -6.45 -18.76
N ALA A 44 8.53 -5.19 -19.13
CA ALA A 44 8.04 -4.16 -18.20
C ALA A 44 6.61 -4.48 -17.74
N LYS A 45 5.76 -4.95 -18.67
CA LYS A 45 4.40 -5.42 -18.36
C LYS A 45 4.40 -6.63 -17.44
N LEU A 46 5.37 -7.54 -17.58
CA LEU A 46 5.56 -8.65 -16.66
C LEU A 46 5.86 -8.14 -15.24
N HIS A 47 6.79 -7.21 -15.07
CA HIS A 47 7.09 -6.63 -13.74
C HIS A 47 5.90 -5.88 -13.13
N CYS A 48 5.12 -5.20 -13.97
CA CYS A 48 3.87 -4.57 -13.55
C CYS A 48 2.87 -5.62 -13.03
N ALA A 49 2.62 -6.68 -13.80
CA ALA A 49 1.74 -7.77 -13.39
C ALA A 49 2.25 -8.50 -12.14
N MET A 50 3.56 -8.75 -12.05
CA MET A 50 4.19 -9.32 -10.85
C MET A 50 3.92 -8.44 -9.62
N SER A 51 3.96 -7.12 -9.78
CA SER A 51 3.67 -6.17 -8.70
C SER A 51 2.22 -6.29 -8.21
N PHE A 52 1.26 -6.54 -9.11
CA PHE A 52 -0.15 -6.80 -8.75
C PHE A 52 -0.28 -8.02 -7.86
N PHE A 53 0.32 -9.14 -8.27
CA PHE A 53 0.25 -10.38 -7.51
C PHE A 53 1.05 -10.33 -6.21
N ALA A 54 2.16 -9.58 -6.17
CA ALA A 54 2.91 -9.33 -4.95
C ALA A 54 2.06 -8.53 -3.96
N GLY A 55 1.45 -7.42 -4.38
CA GLY A 55 0.52 -6.63 -3.55
C GLY A 55 -0.65 -7.48 -3.04
N ALA A 56 -1.32 -8.21 -3.93
CA ALA A 56 -2.41 -9.10 -3.56
C ALA A 56 -1.98 -10.16 -2.53
N SER A 57 -0.83 -10.81 -2.74
CA SER A 57 -0.32 -11.84 -1.85
C SER A 57 0.03 -11.30 -0.46
N LEU A 58 0.69 -10.13 -0.40
CA LEU A 58 1.03 -9.45 0.85
C LEU A 58 -0.23 -9.03 1.64
N GLY A 59 -1.20 -8.40 0.96
CA GLY A 59 -2.44 -7.99 1.61
C GLY A 59 -3.32 -9.17 2.03
N LEU A 60 -3.41 -10.24 1.24
CA LEU A 60 -4.13 -11.45 1.62
C LEU A 60 -3.49 -12.14 2.82
N ALA A 61 -2.16 -12.20 2.88
CA ALA A 61 -1.45 -12.72 4.05
C ALA A 61 -1.73 -11.89 5.31
N ALA A 62 -1.75 -10.55 5.19
CA ALA A 62 -2.15 -9.67 6.28
C ALA A 62 -3.59 -9.92 6.74
N LEU A 63 -4.56 -10.02 5.81
CA LEU A 63 -5.96 -10.33 6.14
C LEU A 63 -6.10 -11.70 6.81
N ALA A 64 -5.42 -12.72 6.31
CA ALA A 64 -5.44 -14.06 6.91
C ALA A 64 -4.99 -14.01 8.38
N ILE A 65 -3.92 -13.27 8.68
CA ILE A 65 -3.46 -13.05 10.05
C ILE A 65 -4.54 -12.35 10.89
N LEU A 66 -5.14 -11.27 10.40
CA LEU A 66 -6.17 -10.51 11.13
C LEU A 66 -7.44 -11.32 11.42
N LEU A 67 -7.78 -12.28 10.56
CA LEU A 67 -8.92 -13.17 10.71
C LEU A 67 -8.69 -14.24 11.77
N VAL A 68 -7.50 -14.84 11.80
CA VAL A 68 -7.23 -16.02 12.66
C VAL A 68 -6.55 -15.68 13.98
N ARG A 69 -5.93 -14.50 14.11
CA ARG A 69 -5.18 -14.11 15.33
C ARG A 69 -5.97 -13.10 16.17
N PRO A 70 -5.90 -13.22 17.51
CA PRO A 70 -6.49 -12.22 18.39
C PRO A 70 -5.71 -10.90 18.32
N VAL A 71 -6.39 -9.77 18.54
CA VAL A 71 -5.74 -8.43 18.52
C VAL A 71 -4.67 -8.28 19.60
N SER A 72 -4.80 -9.03 20.69
CA SER A 72 -3.84 -9.08 21.78
C SER A 72 -2.49 -9.70 21.38
N ASP A 73 -2.42 -10.43 20.26
CA ASP A 73 -1.18 -10.97 19.72
C ASP A 73 -0.41 -9.90 18.93
N ARG A 74 0.45 -9.17 19.65
CA ARG A 74 1.21 -8.05 19.10
C ARG A 74 2.16 -8.43 17.99
N PHE A 75 2.75 -9.63 18.02
CA PHE A 75 3.64 -10.05 16.95
C PHE A 75 2.85 -10.24 15.66
N SER A 76 1.73 -10.97 15.74
CA SER A 76 0.86 -11.18 14.59
C SER A 76 0.28 -9.87 14.05
N MET A 77 -0.15 -8.95 14.92
CA MET A 77 -0.65 -7.64 14.47
C MET A 77 0.44 -6.78 13.83
N GLY A 78 1.68 -6.84 14.35
CA GLY A 78 2.82 -6.18 13.75
C GLY A 78 3.18 -6.75 12.38
N LEU A 79 3.14 -8.08 12.24
CA LEU A 79 3.35 -8.74 10.96
C LEU A 79 2.26 -8.39 9.95
N ALA A 80 0.99 -8.36 10.37
CA ALA A 80 -0.13 -7.92 9.51
C ALA A 80 0.04 -6.46 9.07
N ALA A 81 0.45 -5.56 9.98
CA ALA A 81 0.73 -4.16 9.65
C ALA A 81 1.87 -4.02 8.63
N PHE A 82 2.96 -4.76 8.83
CA PHE A 82 4.09 -4.78 7.89
C PHE A 82 3.68 -5.31 6.53
N LEU A 83 3.07 -6.50 6.46
CA LEU A 83 2.64 -7.11 5.19
C LEU A 83 1.61 -6.23 4.46
N GLY A 84 0.66 -5.65 5.20
CA GLY A 84 -0.31 -4.68 4.66
C GLY A 84 0.32 -3.36 4.19
N SER A 85 1.60 -3.11 4.47
CA SER A 85 2.32 -1.89 4.08
C SER A 85 3.52 -2.14 3.16
N ALA A 86 4.00 -3.39 3.07
CA ALA A 86 5.28 -3.73 2.45
C ALA A 86 5.35 -3.35 0.97
N PHE A 87 4.24 -3.47 0.23
CA PHE A 87 4.15 -3.01 -1.15
C PHE A 87 4.40 -1.50 -1.27
N TRP A 88 3.76 -0.71 -0.40
CA TRP A 88 3.90 0.76 -0.40
C TRP A 88 5.29 1.21 0.02
N ILE A 89 5.90 0.52 0.98
CA ILE A 89 7.30 0.73 1.36
C ILE A 89 8.21 0.46 0.15
N GLY A 90 7.97 -0.64 -0.57
CA GLY A 90 8.69 -0.98 -1.79
C GLY A 90 8.50 0.06 -2.90
N LEU A 91 7.27 0.54 -3.12
CA LEU A 91 6.97 1.60 -4.07
C LEU A 91 7.76 2.87 -3.75
N ILE A 92 7.71 3.35 -2.52
CA ILE A 92 8.47 4.53 -2.10
C ILE A 92 9.97 4.26 -2.25
N ALA A 93 10.46 3.10 -1.83
CA ALA A 93 11.87 2.76 -1.94
C ALA A 93 12.37 2.71 -3.40
N ALA A 94 11.52 2.33 -4.35
CA ALA A 94 11.88 2.23 -5.76
C ALA A 94 12.37 3.56 -6.33
N GLY A 95 11.79 4.69 -5.90
CA GLY A 95 12.20 6.03 -6.38
C GLY A 95 13.62 6.46 -6.00
N PHE A 96 14.29 5.75 -5.08
CA PHE A 96 15.71 5.95 -4.81
C PHE A 96 16.62 5.23 -5.82
N LEU A 97 16.07 4.37 -6.68
CA LEU A 97 16.82 3.65 -7.69
C LEU A 97 16.86 4.43 -9.01
N PRO A 98 18.03 4.45 -9.68
CA PRO A 98 18.19 5.17 -10.94
C PRO A 98 17.28 4.61 -12.03
N GLY A 99 16.70 5.51 -12.82
CA GLY A 99 15.83 5.14 -13.95
C GLY A 99 14.39 4.79 -13.57
N THR A 100 13.99 5.00 -12.31
CA THR A 100 12.59 4.87 -11.86
C THR A 100 11.91 6.24 -11.80
N SER A 101 10.58 6.25 -11.88
CA SER A 101 9.74 7.45 -11.74
C SER A 101 8.43 7.08 -11.06
N TYR A 102 7.92 7.97 -10.20
CA TYR A 102 6.59 7.84 -9.61
C TYR A 102 5.47 8.35 -10.52
N GLY A 103 5.80 9.16 -11.52
CA GLY A 103 4.87 9.77 -12.47
C GLY A 103 5.13 9.33 -13.91
N PHE A 104 4.35 9.88 -14.83
CA PHE A 104 4.37 9.51 -16.26
C PHE A 104 5.04 10.58 -17.15
N LEU A 105 5.83 11.48 -16.55
CA LEU A 105 6.50 12.53 -17.31
C LEU A 105 7.37 11.91 -18.41
N ASN A 106 7.20 12.39 -19.64
CA ASN A 106 7.85 11.88 -20.85
C ASN A 106 7.40 10.48 -21.32
N ASP A 107 6.25 9.96 -20.88
CA ASP A 107 5.69 8.76 -21.51
C ASP A 107 5.31 9.07 -22.97
N PRO A 108 5.81 8.30 -23.96
CA PRO A 108 5.61 8.61 -25.38
C PRO A 108 4.18 8.32 -25.88
N VAL A 109 3.37 7.59 -25.10
CA VAL A 109 2.00 7.22 -25.48
C VAL A 109 0.97 7.91 -24.60
N PHE A 110 1.15 7.81 -23.28
CA PHE A 110 0.25 8.41 -22.30
C PHE A 110 0.45 9.92 -22.18
N GLY A 111 1.57 10.43 -22.70
CA GLY A 111 1.92 11.83 -22.70
C GLY A 111 2.46 12.29 -21.35
N SER A 112 2.60 13.61 -21.21
CA SER A 112 3.07 14.23 -19.96
C SER A 112 1.89 14.69 -19.14
N ILE A 113 1.41 13.83 -18.25
CA ILE A 113 0.55 14.28 -17.16
C ILE A 113 1.44 15.06 -16.18
N ARG A 114 1.06 16.31 -15.91
CA ARG A 114 1.73 17.13 -14.92
C ARG A 114 1.15 16.79 -13.56
N GLU A 115 2.04 16.41 -12.64
CA GLU A 115 1.58 15.98 -11.33
C GLU A 115 1.18 17.20 -10.48
N PRO A 116 0.22 17.05 -9.55
CA PRO A 116 -0.18 18.14 -8.69
C PRO A 116 1.01 18.73 -7.94
N GLU A 117 1.06 20.05 -7.83
CA GLU A 117 2.08 20.76 -7.07
C GLU A 117 1.43 21.51 -5.91
N LEU A 118 2.01 21.42 -4.72
CA LEU A 118 1.60 22.17 -3.54
C LEU A 118 2.78 23.00 -3.05
N GLY A 119 2.70 24.32 -3.15
CA GLY A 119 3.80 25.22 -2.74
C GLY A 119 5.10 25.00 -3.52
N GLY A 120 5.01 24.57 -4.78
CA GLY A 120 6.18 24.25 -5.62
C GLY A 120 6.77 22.86 -5.41
N ILE A 121 6.16 22.02 -4.56
CA ILE A 121 6.56 20.63 -4.33
C ILE A 121 5.63 19.71 -5.12
N THR A 122 6.19 18.87 -5.97
CA THR A 122 5.46 17.85 -6.72
C THR A 122 4.91 16.78 -5.76
N ILE A 123 3.61 16.52 -5.86
CA ILE A 123 2.90 15.51 -5.07
C ILE A 123 2.54 14.35 -5.99
N TYR A 124 3.22 13.23 -5.81
CA TYR A 124 2.89 12.00 -6.50
C TYR A 124 1.74 11.27 -5.79
N PRO A 125 0.56 11.08 -6.43
CA PRO A 125 -0.61 10.51 -5.77
C PRO A 125 -0.37 9.10 -5.21
N ASN A 126 0.40 8.26 -5.91
CA ASN A 126 0.79 6.93 -5.46
C ASN A 126 1.68 6.96 -4.21
N VAL A 127 2.63 7.90 -4.12
CA VAL A 127 3.47 8.10 -2.93
C VAL A 127 2.64 8.61 -1.76
N ALA A 128 1.80 9.62 -1.99
CA ALA A 128 0.92 10.18 -0.96
C ALA A 128 0.00 9.08 -0.39
N LEU A 129 -0.59 8.27 -1.25
CA LEU A 129 -1.40 7.14 -0.85
C LEU A 129 -0.61 6.08 -0.10
N GLY A 130 0.61 5.76 -0.55
CA GLY A 130 1.49 4.83 0.15
C GLY A 130 1.81 5.30 1.57
N VAL A 131 2.13 6.58 1.75
CA VAL A 131 2.34 7.20 3.07
C VAL A 131 1.09 7.13 3.93
N ILE A 132 -0.09 7.43 3.37
CA ILE A 132 -1.37 7.34 4.09
C ILE A 132 -1.64 5.89 4.53
N THR A 133 -1.46 4.91 3.66
CA THR A 133 -1.65 3.49 4.01
C THR A 133 -0.69 3.05 5.11
N ILE A 134 0.59 3.42 5.01
CA ILE A 134 1.59 3.12 6.04
C ILE A 134 1.19 3.77 7.37
N ALA A 135 0.75 5.03 7.35
CA ALA A 135 0.28 5.72 8.56
C ALA A 135 -0.94 5.02 9.18
N ILE A 136 -1.92 4.61 8.36
CA ILE A 136 -3.07 3.83 8.81
C ILE A 136 -2.64 2.53 9.48
N ALA A 137 -1.67 1.80 8.89
CA ALA A 137 -1.15 0.57 9.46
C ALA A 137 -0.41 0.80 10.79
N ILE A 138 0.40 1.86 10.88
CA ILE A 138 1.11 2.25 12.11
C ILE A 138 0.11 2.62 13.21
N VAL A 139 -0.90 3.43 12.90
CA VAL A 139 -1.94 3.81 13.86
C VAL A 139 -2.72 2.57 14.30
N GLY A 140 -3.15 1.73 13.36
CA GLY A 140 -3.82 0.45 13.64
C GLY A 140 -3.00 -0.43 14.58
N TYR A 141 -1.70 -0.60 14.31
CA TYR A 141 -0.79 -1.34 15.17
C TYR A 141 -0.61 -0.70 16.54
N SER A 142 -0.46 0.62 16.63
CA SER A 142 -0.28 1.33 17.90
C SER A 142 -1.48 1.12 18.85
N LEU A 143 -2.70 1.04 18.30
CA LEU A 143 -3.92 0.80 19.07
C LEU A 143 -3.98 -0.62 19.67
N THR A 144 -3.21 -1.57 19.15
CA THR A 144 -3.09 -2.93 19.72
C THR A 144 -2.33 -2.93 21.06
N SER A 145 -1.45 -1.94 21.27
CA SER A 145 -0.57 -1.86 22.45
C SER A 145 -1.28 -1.37 23.72
N GLN A 146 -2.32 -0.54 23.58
CA GLN A 146 -3.01 0.09 24.71
C GLN A 146 -4.21 -0.72 25.22
N ALA A 147 -4.57 -1.84 24.58
CA ALA A 147 -5.64 -2.70 25.04
C ALA A 147 -5.30 -3.39 26.38
N LYS A 148 -4.01 -3.54 26.70
CA LYS A 148 -3.53 -4.26 27.89
C LYS A 148 -3.46 -3.38 29.16
N SER A 149 -3.43 -2.05 29.06
CA SER A 149 -3.22 -1.19 30.24
C SER A 149 -4.47 -0.94 31.08
N ILE A 150 -5.67 -1.24 30.56
CA ILE A 150 -6.94 -0.97 31.25
C ILE A 150 -7.35 -2.12 32.18
N ASP A 151 -6.79 -3.31 31.99
CA ASP A 151 -7.18 -4.54 32.70
C ASP A 151 -6.24 -4.92 33.86
N GLN A 152 -5.22 -4.10 34.13
CA GLN A 152 -4.22 -4.33 35.19
C GLN A 152 -4.39 -3.36 36.39
N SER A 153 -5.47 -2.57 36.42
CA SER A 153 -5.77 -1.61 37.49
C SER A 153 -7.04 -1.93 38.28
N LYS A 154 -7.43 -3.20 38.34
CA LYS A 154 -8.55 -3.68 39.17
C LYS A 154 -8.08 -4.81 40.08
#